data_AF-A0A1V1PBN1-F1
#
_entry.id   AF-A0A1V1PBN1-F1
#
_cell.length_a   1.000
_cell.length_b   1.000
_cell.length_c   1.000
_cell.angle_alpha   90.00
_cell.angle_beta   90.00
_cell.angle_gamma   90.00
#
_symmetry.space_group_name_H-M   'P 1'
#
loop_
_entity.id
_entity.type
_entity.pdbx_description
1 polymer ?
#
loop_
_entity_poly.entity_id
_entity_poly.type
_entity_poly.pdbx_seq_one_letter_code
_entity_poly.pdbx_strand_id
1 'polypeptide(L)'
;FHVGIEASNDNGERFAVQKKPVDQKDDGTVVDKKTGLMWTQHANYFGASMTWTDALNSVKNLNNLPYGCTTSADVDCYTDWRLPNIKELQSLVDYGHSGPAMPEKYEDAFITLPDNSVKNYYYWSSTTKIDNPYASAWALYMMTGMVTGQSKNNPCYVWPVRDGKE
;
A
#
# COMPACT_ATOMS: atom_id res chain seq x y z
N PHE A 1 -24.83 -2.90 25.75
CA PHE A 1 -23.40 -2.93 25.43
C PHE A 1 -23.10 -1.71 24.57
N HIS A 2 -22.67 -0.61 25.21
CA HIS A 2 -22.20 0.58 24.51
C HIS A 2 -20.73 0.30 24.20
N VAL A 3 -20.41 -0.05 22.97
CA VAL A 3 -19.01 -0.10 22.52
C VAL A 3 -18.63 1.34 22.22
N GLY A 4 -17.90 1.94 23.16
CA GLY A 4 -17.23 3.21 22.92
C GLY A 4 -16.22 2.98 21.80
N ILE A 5 -16.46 3.63 20.66
CA ILE A 5 -15.39 3.93 19.72
C ILE A 5 -14.46 4.86 20.48
N GLU A 6 -13.35 4.32 20.99
CA GLU A 6 -12.30 5.17 21.53
C GLU A 6 -11.87 6.10 20.40
N ALA A 7 -12.12 7.40 20.60
CA ALA A 7 -11.67 8.44 19.71
C ALA A 7 -10.16 8.30 19.56
N SER A 8 -9.72 7.85 18.39
CA SER A 8 -8.31 7.86 18.00
C SER A 8 -7.78 9.28 18.26
N ASN A 9 -6.70 9.40 19.03
CA ASN A 9 -5.93 10.65 19.17
C ASN A 9 -5.77 11.30 17.79
N ASP A 10 -6.60 12.30 17.51
CA ASP A 10 -6.60 12.98 16.23
C ASP A 10 -5.60 14.12 16.29
N ASN A 11 -4.32 13.77 16.14
CA ASN A 11 -3.23 14.74 16.08
C ASN A 11 -3.17 15.46 14.70
N GLY A 12 -4.19 15.32 13.85
CA GLY A 12 -4.17 15.80 12.47
C GLY A 12 -3.27 14.99 11.53
N GLU A 13 -2.83 13.80 11.97
CA GLU A 13 -2.01 12.90 11.16
C GLU A 13 -2.84 12.26 10.04
N ARG A 14 -2.34 12.38 8.81
CA ARG A 14 -3.00 11.88 7.59
C ARG A 14 -3.06 10.35 7.56
N PHE A 15 -1.99 9.68 8.00
CA PHE A 15 -1.87 8.23 7.96
C PHE A 15 -1.99 7.68 9.38
N ALA A 16 -2.89 6.72 9.58
CA ALA A 16 -3.13 6.10 10.88
C ALA A 16 -2.94 4.58 10.80
N VAL A 17 -1.95 4.08 11.53
CA VAL A 17 -1.72 2.65 11.73
C VAL A 17 -2.91 2.05 12.49
N GLN A 18 -3.48 0.98 11.95
CA GLN A 18 -4.60 0.30 12.58
C GLN A 18 -4.10 -0.76 13.57
N LYS A 19 -4.89 -0.98 14.61
CA LYS A 19 -4.55 -1.86 15.73
C LYS A 19 -5.59 -2.94 15.94
N LYS A 20 -5.12 -4.12 16.29
CA LYS A 20 -5.96 -5.26 16.64
C LYS A 20 -6.74 -4.98 17.93
N PRO A 21 -8.05 -5.30 18.00
CA PRO A 21 -8.86 -5.04 19.19
C PRO A 21 -8.36 -5.75 20.46
N VAL A 22 -7.79 -6.95 20.31
CA VAL A 22 -7.47 -7.86 21.43
C VAL A 22 -6.17 -7.50 22.13
N ASP A 23 -5.09 -7.28 21.38
CA ASP A 23 -3.75 -7.07 21.93
C ASP A 23 -3.14 -5.70 21.56
N GLN A 24 -3.89 -4.84 20.86
CA GLN A 24 -3.49 -3.49 20.47
C GLN A 24 -2.19 -3.42 19.66
N LYS A 25 -1.78 -4.53 19.06
CA LYS A 25 -0.68 -4.57 18.10
C LYS A 25 -1.13 -4.06 16.76
N ASP A 26 -0.18 -3.56 15.98
CA ASP A 26 -0.41 -3.19 14.59
C ASP A 26 -0.99 -4.37 13.83
N ASP A 27 -2.02 -4.10 13.04
CA ASP A 27 -2.70 -5.12 12.23
C ASP A 27 -2.10 -5.28 10.82
N GLY A 28 -1.04 -4.51 10.56
CA GLY A 28 -0.33 -4.48 9.28
C GLY A 28 -0.99 -3.59 8.24
N THR A 29 -1.95 -2.74 8.61
CA THR A 29 -2.60 -1.76 7.72
C THR A 29 -2.50 -0.31 8.20
N VAL A 30 -2.61 0.60 7.23
CA VAL A 30 -2.56 2.05 7.43
C VAL A 30 -3.71 2.69 6.69
N VAL A 31 -4.51 3.51 7.37
CA VAL A 31 -5.59 4.29 6.78
C VAL A 31 -5.08 5.68 6.41
N ASP A 32 -5.26 6.08 5.15
CA ASP A 32 -5.11 7.45 4.69
C ASP A 32 -6.42 8.21 4.90
N LYS A 33 -6.51 8.96 6.00
CA LYS A 33 -7.70 9.73 6.38
C LYS A 33 -8.11 10.79 5.34
N LYS A 34 -7.20 11.19 4.45
CA LYS A 34 -7.50 12.18 3.40
C LYS A 34 -8.23 11.56 2.21
N THR A 35 -7.87 10.33 1.86
CA THR A 35 -8.41 9.65 0.67
C THR A 35 -9.45 8.58 1.03
N GLY A 36 -9.52 8.17 2.29
CA GLY A 36 -10.32 7.04 2.73
C GLY A 36 -9.75 5.69 2.27
N LEU A 37 -8.52 5.65 1.74
CA LEU A 37 -7.87 4.41 1.32
C LEU A 37 -7.19 3.73 2.50
N MET A 38 -7.10 2.42 2.45
CA MET A 38 -6.31 1.63 3.38
C MET A 38 -5.22 0.88 2.62
N TRP A 39 -4.00 0.96 3.14
CA TRP A 39 -2.78 0.43 2.54
C TRP A 39 -2.20 -0.63 3.44
N THR A 40 -1.45 -1.59 2.87
CA THR A 40 -0.56 -2.40 3.72
C THR A 40 0.50 -1.51 4.34
N GLN A 41 0.78 -1.74 5.63
CA GLN A 41 1.82 -1.03 6.37
C GLN A 41 3.21 -1.30 5.78
N HIS A 42 3.41 -2.49 5.22
CA HIS A 42 4.60 -2.87 4.48
C HIS A 42 4.41 -2.62 2.99
N ALA A 43 5.15 -1.67 2.42
CA ALA A 43 5.14 -1.40 0.97
C ALA A 43 5.73 -2.56 0.15
N ASN A 44 6.64 -3.35 0.75
CA ASN A 44 7.19 -4.57 0.17
C ASN A 44 6.51 -5.82 0.76
N TYR A 45 5.18 -5.82 0.84
CA TYR A 45 4.42 -6.90 1.50
C TYR A 45 4.76 -8.30 0.97
N PHE A 46 4.95 -8.45 -0.35
CA PHE A 46 5.31 -9.74 -0.97
C PHE A 46 6.80 -10.10 -0.88
N GLY A 47 7.64 -9.25 -0.31
CA GLY A 47 9.08 -9.48 -0.17
C GLY A 47 9.91 -9.43 -1.46
N ALA A 48 9.29 -9.37 -2.64
CA ALA A 48 9.96 -9.41 -3.93
C ALA A 48 9.30 -8.50 -4.97
N SER A 49 10.11 -8.00 -5.90
CA SER A 49 9.65 -7.36 -7.13
C SER A 49 9.18 -8.41 -8.14
N MET A 50 8.16 -8.09 -8.93
CA MET A 50 7.54 -9.04 -9.86
C MET A 50 7.04 -8.35 -11.14
N THR A 51 6.68 -9.15 -12.14
CA THR A 51 6.08 -8.64 -13.39
C THR A 51 4.70 -8.05 -13.13
N TRP A 52 4.18 -7.25 -14.06
CA TRP A 52 2.87 -6.63 -13.89
C TRP A 52 1.73 -7.66 -13.79
N THR A 53 1.81 -8.75 -14.56
CA THR A 53 0.84 -9.85 -14.50
C THR A 53 0.92 -10.58 -13.16
N ASP A 54 2.13 -10.85 -12.67
CA ASP A 54 2.33 -11.49 -11.37
C ASP A 54 1.89 -10.59 -10.21
N ALA A 55 2.02 -9.27 -10.35
CA ALA A 55 1.50 -8.30 -9.39
C ALA A 55 -0.02 -8.39 -9.24
N LEU A 56 -0.74 -8.40 -10.36
CA LEU A 56 -2.20 -8.56 -10.36
C LEU A 56 -2.62 -9.91 -9.75
N ASN A 57 -1.92 -10.98 -10.12
CA ASN A 57 -2.21 -12.31 -9.60
C ASN A 57 -1.90 -12.43 -8.10
N SER A 58 -0.80 -11.85 -7.62
CA SER A 58 -0.41 -11.88 -6.21
C SER A 58 -1.43 -11.15 -5.32
N VAL A 59 -1.91 -9.99 -5.76
CA VAL A 59 -2.97 -9.27 -5.02
C VAL A 59 -4.30 -10.03 -5.08
N LYS A 60 -4.63 -10.65 -6.21
CA LYS A 60 -5.81 -11.54 -6.30
C LYS A 60 -5.69 -12.74 -5.35
N ASN A 61 -4.50 -13.30 -5.21
CA ASN A 61 -4.25 -14.43 -4.31
C ASN A 61 -4.34 -14.02 -2.85
N LEU A 62 -3.88 -12.81 -2.50
CA LEU A 62 -4.05 -12.22 -1.16
C LEU A 62 -5.53 -12.25 -0.73
N ASN A 63 -6.45 -11.93 -1.64
CA ASN A 63 -7.88 -11.97 -1.37
C ASN A 63 -8.47 -13.37 -1.18
N ASN A 64 -7.73 -14.44 -1.47
CA ASN A 64 -8.15 -15.84 -1.30
C ASN A 64 -7.58 -16.48 -0.02
N LEU A 65 -6.79 -15.76 0.76
CA LEU A 65 -6.21 -16.22 2.04
C LEU A 65 -7.13 -16.26 3.28
N PRO A 66 -8.38 -15.74 3.35
CA PRO A 66 -9.08 -15.60 4.63
C PRO A 66 -9.48 -16.89 5.36
N TYR A 67 -9.17 -18.08 4.83
CA TYR A 67 -9.59 -19.36 5.41
C TYR A 67 -8.99 -19.69 6.79
N GLY A 68 -8.08 -18.86 7.32
CA GLY A 68 -7.43 -19.05 8.63
C GLY A 68 -7.46 -17.83 9.57
N CYS A 69 -8.22 -16.78 9.23
CA CYS A 69 -8.22 -15.55 10.02
C CYS A 69 -8.91 -15.68 11.37
N THR A 70 -8.13 -15.56 12.44
CA THR A 70 -8.61 -15.61 13.82
C THR A 70 -9.02 -14.23 14.35
N THR A 71 -8.53 -13.15 13.74
CA THR A 71 -8.92 -11.76 14.05
C THR A 71 -9.24 -11.01 12.78
N SER A 72 -10.31 -10.22 12.74
CA SER A 72 -10.80 -9.51 11.54
C SER A 72 -9.91 -8.34 11.08
N ALA A 73 -8.69 -8.22 11.62
CA ALA A 73 -7.84 -7.05 11.48
C ALA A 73 -6.53 -7.34 10.71
N ASP A 74 -6.11 -8.60 10.56
CA ASP A 74 -4.89 -8.88 9.78
C ASP A 74 -5.09 -8.60 8.28
N VAL A 75 -4.02 -8.20 7.60
CA VAL A 75 -3.98 -7.96 6.14
C VAL A 75 -4.67 -9.11 5.37
N ASP A 76 -4.39 -10.35 5.74
CA ASP A 76 -4.88 -11.57 5.08
C ASP A 76 -6.38 -11.83 5.30
N CYS A 77 -7.02 -11.05 6.18
CA CYS A 77 -8.44 -11.17 6.52
C CYS A 77 -9.34 -10.31 5.64
N TYR A 78 -8.75 -9.47 4.81
CA TYR A 78 -9.45 -8.67 3.84
C TYR A 78 -9.41 -9.32 2.46
N THR A 79 -10.51 -9.17 1.72
CA THR A 79 -10.77 -9.85 0.44
C THR A 79 -10.89 -8.90 -0.74
N ASP A 80 -10.66 -7.61 -0.50
CA ASP A 80 -10.85 -6.51 -1.44
C ASP A 80 -9.56 -5.73 -1.70
N TRP A 81 -8.40 -6.35 -1.49
CA TRP A 81 -7.12 -5.79 -1.91
C TRP A 81 -7.05 -5.69 -3.43
N ARG A 82 -6.46 -4.61 -3.91
CA ARG A 82 -6.22 -4.33 -5.32
C ARG A 82 -4.87 -3.65 -5.52
N LEU A 83 -4.37 -3.74 -6.74
CA LEU A 83 -3.23 -2.96 -7.16
C LEU A 83 -3.69 -1.49 -7.31
N PRO A 84 -3.01 -0.50 -6.70
CA PRO A 84 -3.42 0.88 -6.74
C PRO A 84 -3.39 1.41 -8.17
N ASN A 85 -4.26 2.35 -8.50
CA ASN A 85 -4.12 3.12 -9.72
C ASN A 85 -3.00 4.15 -9.56
N ILE A 86 -2.54 4.74 -10.68
CA ILE A 86 -1.38 5.62 -10.64
C ILE A 86 -1.61 6.89 -9.79
N LYS A 87 -2.85 7.40 -9.74
CA LYS A 87 -3.18 8.60 -8.94
C LYS A 87 -3.15 8.30 -7.44
N GLU A 88 -3.57 7.11 -7.03
CA GLU A 88 -3.52 6.68 -5.64
C GLU A 88 -2.07 6.55 -5.17
N LEU A 89 -1.20 5.93 -5.97
CA LEU A 89 0.24 5.89 -5.68
C LEU A 89 0.84 7.30 -5.59
N GLN A 90 0.53 8.18 -6.53
CA GLN A 90 0.99 9.57 -6.50
C GLN A 90 0.49 10.33 -5.27
N SER A 91 -0.65 9.95 -4.69
CA SER A 91 -1.17 10.61 -3.49
C SER A 91 -0.29 10.38 -2.25
N LEU A 92 0.55 9.35 -2.27
CA LEU A 92 1.54 9.05 -1.21
C LEU A 92 2.79 9.93 -1.32
N VAL A 93 3.05 10.52 -2.49
CA VAL A 93 4.27 11.27 -2.78
C VAL A 93 4.25 12.66 -2.18
N ASP A 94 5.39 13.07 -1.63
CA ASP A 94 5.72 14.46 -1.35
C ASP A 94 6.98 14.86 -2.14
N TYR A 95 6.80 15.73 -3.12
CA TYR A 95 7.87 16.20 -4.01
C TYR A 95 8.91 17.10 -3.32
N GLY A 96 8.68 17.52 -2.07
CA GLY A 96 9.69 18.17 -1.24
C GLY A 96 10.76 17.22 -0.69
N HIS A 97 10.54 15.90 -0.82
CA HIS A 97 11.42 14.86 -0.29
C HIS A 97 11.95 13.96 -1.40
N SER A 98 13.04 13.23 -1.13
CA SER A 98 13.60 12.25 -2.05
C SER A 98 14.30 11.14 -1.28
N GLY A 99 14.19 9.91 -1.80
CA GLY A 99 14.87 8.73 -1.27
C GLY A 99 14.34 8.17 0.07
N PRO A 100 13.02 7.99 0.30
CA PRO A 100 11.90 8.07 -0.65
C PRO A 100 11.30 9.47 -0.78
N ALA A 101 10.55 9.72 -1.86
CA ALA A 101 9.79 10.96 -2.08
C ALA A 101 8.48 10.93 -1.27
N MET A 102 8.62 10.73 0.03
CA MET A 102 7.56 10.68 1.03
C MET A 102 8.03 11.48 2.24
N PRO A 103 7.14 12.16 2.98
CA PRO A 103 7.48 12.83 4.23
C PRO A 103 8.09 11.85 5.23
N GLU A 104 9.12 12.28 5.96
CA GLU A 104 9.75 11.48 7.04
C GLU A 104 8.73 11.01 8.09
N LYS A 105 7.70 11.82 8.38
CA LYS A 105 6.61 11.45 9.30
C LYS A 105 5.76 10.25 8.85
N TYR A 106 5.92 9.77 7.61
CA TYR A 106 5.27 8.55 7.14
C TYR A 106 6.07 7.29 7.52
N GLU A 107 7.30 7.43 8.02
CA GLU A 107 8.13 6.33 8.52
C GLU A 107 7.54 5.68 9.78
N ASP A 108 6.80 6.45 10.59
CA ASP A 108 6.06 5.91 11.74
C ASP A 108 4.83 5.10 11.32
N ALA A 109 4.23 5.46 10.18
CA ALA A 109 3.03 4.80 9.69
C ALA A 109 3.35 3.59 8.83
N PHE A 110 4.31 3.71 7.90
CA PHE A 110 4.74 2.63 7.03
C PHE A 110 6.07 2.10 7.51
N ILE A 111 6.14 0.81 7.84
CA ILE A 111 7.32 0.23 8.48
C ILE A 111 8.55 0.43 7.59
N THR A 112 9.37 1.39 8.00
CA THR A 112 10.69 1.66 7.47
C THR A 112 11.71 1.27 8.53
N LEU A 113 12.51 0.25 8.22
CA LEU A 113 13.74 -0.23 8.88
C LEU A 113 13.62 -1.56 9.66
N PRO A 114 14.67 -2.42 9.62
CA PRO A 114 15.96 -2.23 8.93
C PRO A 114 16.08 -2.90 7.55
N ASP A 115 15.19 -3.82 7.14
CA ASP A 115 15.31 -4.59 5.88
C ASP A 115 14.07 -4.55 4.96
N ASN A 116 12.94 -4.07 5.46
CA ASN A 116 11.64 -4.02 4.76
C ASN A 116 11.11 -2.59 4.49
N SER A 117 12.02 -1.66 4.26
CA SER A 117 11.68 -0.28 3.85
C SER A 117 10.87 -0.21 2.56
N VAL A 118 10.11 0.89 2.43
CA VAL A 118 9.73 1.45 1.13
C VAL A 118 10.98 1.46 0.24
N LYS A 119 10.97 0.67 -0.83
CA LYS A 119 12.13 0.51 -1.71
C LYS A 119 12.22 1.74 -2.60
N ASN A 120 13.42 2.28 -2.76
CA ASN A 120 13.71 3.36 -3.71
C ASN A 120 13.71 2.83 -5.16
N TYR A 121 12.59 2.27 -5.57
CA TYR A 121 12.38 1.56 -6.82
C TYR A 121 10.98 1.84 -7.37
N TYR A 122 10.68 1.24 -8.52
CA TYR A 122 9.37 1.32 -9.14
C TYR A 122 8.33 0.49 -8.39
N TYR A 123 7.15 1.06 -8.23
CA TYR A 123 5.94 0.41 -7.73
C TYR A 123 4.89 0.35 -8.84
N TRP A 124 4.34 -0.84 -9.06
CA TRP A 124 3.33 -1.07 -10.09
C TRP A 124 2.02 -0.36 -9.77
N SER A 125 1.43 0.25 -10.79
CA SER A 125 0.01 0.62 -10.78
C SER A 125 -0.82 -0.32 -11.65
N SER A 126 -2.13 -0.39 -11.41
CA SER A 126 -3.10 -1.07 -12.26
C SER A 126 -3.38 -0.32 -13.57
N THR A 127 -2.78 0.86 -13.79
CA THR A 127 -3.04 1.71 -14.95
C THR A 127 -2.13 1.33 -16.13
N THR A 128 -2.72 0.87 -17.24
CA THR A 128 -1.97 0.58 -18.47
C THR A 128 -1.60 1.85 -19.23
N LYS A 129 -0.53 1.79 -20.03
CA LYS A 129 -0.09 2.93 -20.86
C LYS A 129 -0.97 3.00 -22.12
N ILE A 130 -1.58 4.15 -22.40
CA ILE A 130 -2.57 4.28 -23.50
C ILE A 130 -1.93 4.00 -24.88
N ASP A 131 -0.69 4.42 -25.09
CA ASP A 131 0.08 4.24 -26.33
C ASP A 131 0.64 2.83 -26.51
N ASN A 132 0.75 2.03 -25.44
CA ASN A 132 1.16 0.63 -25.52
C ASN A 132 0.56 -0.21 -24.37
N PRO A 133 -0.76 -0.46 -24.38
CA PRO A 133 -1.46 -1.04 -23.23
C PRO A 133 -1.14 -2.52 -23.02
N TYR A 134 -0.64 -3.21 -24.05
CA TYR A 134 -0.30 -4.63 -24.00
C TYR A 134 1.08 -4.87 -23.41
N ALA A 135 2.06 -4.01 -23.69
CA ALA A 135 3.43 -4.21 -23.23
C ALA A 135 3.85 -3.27 -22.09
N SER A 136 3.08 -2.22 -21.77
CA SER A 136 3.47 -1.24 -20.75
C SER A 136 2.36 -0.86 -19.78
N ALA A 137 2.76 -0.57 -18.55
CA ALA A 137 1.92 -0.03 -17.49
C ALA A 137 2.64 1.10 -16.75
N TRP A 138 1.89 1.99 -16.12
CA TRP A 138 2.46 3.06 -15.31
C TRP A 138 2.99 2.51 -14.00
N ALA A 139 4.17 2.99 -13.62
CA ALA A 139 4.78 2.72 -12.33
C ALA A 139 5.27 4.02 -11.70
N LEU A 140 5.23 4.09 -10.37
CA LEU A 140 5.76 5.21 -9.60
C LEU A 140 7.19 4.88 -9.14
N TYR A 141 8.15 5.72 -9.48
CA TYR A 141 9.50 5.63 -8.94
C TYR A 141 9.57 6.32 -7.58
N MET A 142 9.67 5.53 -6.52
CA MET A 142 9.51 6.04 -5.16
C MET A 142 10.65 6.95 -4.70
N MET A 143 11.84 6.83 -5.29
CA MET A 143 12.96 7.70 -4.92
C MET A 143 12.67 9.18 -5.20
N THR A 144 11.91 9.49 -6.26
CA THR A 144 11.68 10.86 -6.72
C THR A 144 10.20 11.21 -6.94
N GLY A 145 9.28 10.25 -6.80
CA GLY A 145 7.87 10.43 -7.11
C GLY A 145 7.57 10.48 -8.61
N MET A 146 8.53 10.12 -9.47
CA MET A 146 8.39 10.17 -10.91
C MET A 146 7.49 9.04 -11.44
N VAL A 147 6.50 9.39 -12.26
CA VAL A 147 5.64 8.41 -12.93
C VAL A 147 6.17 8.11 -14.33
N THR A 148 6.42 6.84 -14.62
CA THR A 148 6.92 6.40 -15.93
C THR A 148 6.22 5.15 -16.41
N GLY A 149 6.16 4.98 -17.74
CA GLY A 149 5.71 3.73 -18.34
C GLY A 149 6.84 2.70 -18.26
N GLN A 150 6.57 1.56 -17.62
CA GLN A 150 7.48 0.43 -17.52
C GLN A 150 7.00 -0.72 -18.41
N SER A 151 7.93 -1.51 -18.94
CA SER A 151 7.60 -2.78 -19.60
C SER A 151 6.94 -3.71 -18.58
N LYS A 152 5.82 -4.34 -18.93
CA LYS A 152 5.09 -5.25 -18.03
C LYS A 152 5.92 -6.47 -17.60
N ASN A 153 6.99 -6.77 -18.33
CA ASN A 153 7.94 -7.83 -18.01
C ASN A 153 9.06 -7.38 -17.05
N ASN A 154 9.18 -6.08 -16.77
CA ASN A 154 10.15 -5.58 -15.79
C ASN A 154 9.67 -5.94 -14.38
N PRO A 155 10.59 -6.26 -13.46
CA PRO A 155 10.24 -6.43 -12.06
C PRO A 155 9.96 -5.06 -11.41
N CYS A 156 8.83 -4.88 -10.76
CA CYS A 156 8.55 -3.74 -9.87
C CYS A 156 7.87 -4.22 -8.59
N TYR A 157 7.89 -3.41 -7.53
CA TYR A 157 7.27 -3.73 -6.26
C TYR A 157 5.75 -3.50 -6.29
N VAL A 158 5.06 -4.09 -5.32
CA VAL A 158 3.61 -4.06 -5.22
C VAL A 158 3.22 -3.57 -3.85
N TRP A 159 2.45 -2.50 -3.81
CA TRP A 159 1.89 -1.94 -2.58
C TRP A 159 0.37 -2.08 -2.63
N PRO A 160 -0.20 -3.13 -2.02
CA PRO A 160 -1.63 -3.33 -2.03
C PRO A 160 -2.38 -2.17 -1.37
N VAL A 161 -3.50 -1.80 -2.00
CA VAL A 161 -4.45 -0.83 -1.49
C VAL A 161 -5.85 -1.44 -1.52
N ARG A 162 -6.72 -0.96 -0.66
CA ARG A 162 -8.15 -1.23 -0.69
C ARG A 162 -8.91 0.05 -0.37
N ASP A 163 -10.20 0.02 -0.63
CA ASP A 163 -11.08 1.08 -0.16
C ASP A 163 -11.27 0.91 1.36
N GLY A 164 -11.15 2.01 2.12
CA GLY A 164 -11.44 2.02 3.54
C GLY A 164 -12.93 1.88 3.78
N LYS A 165 -13.30 1.16 4.84
CA LYS A 165 -14.69 1.15 5.31
C LYS A 165 -14.83 2.29 6.30
N GLU A 166 -15.80 3.17 6.04
CA GLU A 166 -16.32 4.16 6.99
C GLU A 166 -16.91 3.47 8.24
#